data_AF-A0A3P7MHH6-F1
#
_entry.id   AF-A0A3P7MHH6-F1
#
_cell.length_a   1.000
_cell.length_b   1.000
_cell.length_c   1.000
_cell.angle_alpha   90.00
_cell.angle_beta   90.00
_cell.angle_gamma   90.00
#
_symmetry.space_group_name_H-M   'P 1'
#
loop_
_entity.id
_entity.type
_entity.pdbx_description
1 polymer ?
#
loop_
_entity_poly.entity_id
_entity_poly.type
_entity_poly.pdbx_seq_one_letter_code
_entity_poly.pdbx_strand_id
1 'polypeptide(L)'
;MPTHEAEVTSIRCLPKPPVPTLDHTLERYREYAEVVAEGMQRDIQGTLNAVDEFRKIGTIYQQRLEKIAEGEPNWVSPVKTVILSTRFRKQLEREVSTGKVKVKMCMQQYDRILSCYRRPSIEEDIQIVKEKRNNGNEHILVMSRDQVAVVTDLYRNRY
;
A
#
# COMPACT_ATOMS: atom_id res chain seq x y z
N MET A 1 -1.85 -28.00 29.94
CA MET A 1 -1.32 -26.62 29.93
C MET A 1 -0.12 -26.57 29.00
N PRO A 2 -0.31 -26.29 27.70
CA PRO A 2 0.80 -26.05 26.79
C PRO A 2 1.07 -24.55 26.68
N THR A 3 2.34 -24.21 26.84
CA THR A 3 2.97 -22.90 26.67
C THR A 3 2.67 -22.32 25.28
N HIS A 4 1.94 -21.21 25.25
CA HIS A 4 1.77 -20.35 24.07
C HIS A 4 3.06 -19.55 23.82
N GLU A 5 4.09 -20.23 23.36
CA GLU A 5 5.29 -19.64 22.77
C GLU A 5 5.50 -20.27 21.40
N ALA A 6 4.57 -20.00 20.47
CA ALA A 6 4.75 -20.34 19.06
C ALA A 6 4.69 -19.05 18.23
N GLU A 7 5.86 -18.72 17.68
CA GLU A 7 6.08 -17.90 16.47
C GLU A 7 5.74 -16.40 16.53
N VAL A 8 6.50 -15.65 17.33
CA VAL A 8 6.86 -14.26 16.97
C VAL A 8 8.15 -14.28 16.16
N THR A 9 8.17 -15.00 15.05
CA THR A 9 9.36 -15.19 14.19
C THR A 9 8.98 -15.12 12.71
N SER A 10 8.48 -13.97 12.23
CA SER A 10 8.30 -13.82 10.77
C SER A 10 8.21 -12.40 10.19
N ILE A 11 8.72 -11.36 10.87
CA ILE A 11 8.83 -10.02 10.27
C ILE A 11 10.26 -9.75 9.76
N ARG A 12 11.27 -10.41 10.32
CA ARG A 12 12.70 -10.16 10.01
C ARG A 12 13.23 -10.87 8.74
N CYS A 13 12.38 -11.60 7.99
CA CYS A 13 12.83 -12.46 6.88
C CYS A 13 12.24 -12.09 5.50
N LEU A 14 11.55 -10.95 5.36
CA LEU A 14 11.09 -10.52 4.04
C LEU A 14 12.20 -9.71 3.35
N PRO A 15 12.58 -10.07 2.11
CA PRO A 15 13.56 -9.31 1.37
C PRO A 15 13.04 -7.90 1.12
N LYS A 16 13.93 -6.92 1.27
CA LYS A 16 13.63 -5.53 0.97
C LYS A 16 13.27 -5.39 -0.53
N PRO A 17 12.28 -4.55 -0.88
CA PRO A 17 11.95 -4.31 -2.28
C PRO A 17 13.18 -3.77 -3.05
N PRO A 18 13.60 -4.43 -4.15
CA PRO A 18 14.72 -3.95 -4.94
C PRO A 18 14.36 -2.64 -5.64
N VAL A 19 15.36 -1.78 -5.84
CA VAL A 19 15.24 -0.63 -6.73
C VAL A 19 15.66 -1.11 -8.12
N PRO A 20 14.76 -1.17 -9.12
CA PRO A 20 15.15 -1.51 -10.48
C PRO A 20 16.03 -0.41 -11.08
N THR A 21 16.84 -0.77 -12.08
CA THR A 21 17.68 0.22 -12.77
C THR A 21 16.83 1.17 -13.60
N LEU A 22 17.33 2.40 -13.76
CA LEU A 22 16.66 3.41 -14.58
C LEU A 22 16.44 2.91 -16.01
N ASP A 23 17.45 2.33 -16.64
CA ASP A 23 17.36 1.85 -18.02
C ASP A 23 16.30 0.76 -18.18
N HIS A 24 16.30 -0.24 -17.29
CA HIS A 24 15.31 -1.32 -17.30
C HIS A 24 13.88 -0.78 -17.14
N THR A 25 13.68 0.20 -16.23
CA THR A 25 12.34 0.78 -16.04
C THR A 25 11.87 1.61 -17.25
N LEU A 26 12.76 2.39 -17.87
CA LEU A 26 12.42 3.20 -19.03
C LEU A 26 12.16 2.35 -20.28
N GLU A 27 12.90 1.26 -20.46
CA GLU A 27 12.67 0.30 -21.55
C GLU A 27 11.29 -0.36 -21.41
N ARG A 28 10.98 -0.93 -20.23
CA ARG A 28 9.66 -1.51 -19.98
C ARG A 28 8.54 -0.49 -20.14
N TYR A 29 8.75 0.75 -19.71
CA TYR A 29 7.77 1.83 -19.89
C TYR A 29 7.49 2.10 -21.38
N ARG A 30 8.53 2.16 -22.22
CA ARG A 30 8.38 2.35 -23.68
C ARG A 30 7.55 1.24 -24.30
N GLU A 31 7.90 -0.02 -24.01
CA GLU A 31 7.19 -1.19 -24.54
C GLU A 31 5.68 -1.14 -24.18
N TYR A 32 5.35 -0.81 -22.93
CA TYR A 32 3.94 -0.68 -22.54
C TYR A 32 3.26 0.54 -23.20
N ALA A 33 3.96 1.67 -23.29
CA ALA A 33 3.41 2.90 -23.87
C ALA A 33 3.14 2.75 -25.37
N GLU A 34 4.01 2.03 -26.09
CA GLU A 34 3.82 1.70 -27.52
C GLU A 34 2.55 0.88 -27.74
N VAL A 35 2.37 -0.22 -26.99
CA VAL A 35 1.17 -1.05 -27.08
C VAL A 35 -0.10 -0.24 -26.79
N VAL A 36 -0.04 0.66 -25.80
CA VAL A 36 -1.16 1.52 -25.41
C VAL A 36 -1.47 2.58 -26.48
N ALA A 37 -0.44 3.16 -27.11
CA ALA A 37 -0.59 4.13 -28.18
C ALA A 37 -1.10 3.50 -29.48
N GLU A 38 -0.59 2.33 -29.83
CA GLU A 38 -1.07 1.53 -30.96
C GLU A 38 -2.56 1.18 -30.79
N GLY A 39 -2.94 0.66 -29.62
CA GLY A 39 -4.34 0.34 -29.31
C GLY A 39 -5.29 1.54 -29.34
N MET A 40 -4.78 2.76 -29.20
CA MET A 40 -5.56 4.00 -29.26
C MET A 40 -5.32 4.81 -30.54
N GLN A 41 -4.55 4.28 -31.50
CA GLN A 41 -4.18 4.97 -32.75
C GLN A 41 -3.60 6.37 -32.51
N ARG A 42 -2.73 6.51 -31.50
CA ARG A 42 -2.05 7.77 -31.17
C ARG A 42 -0.58 7.73 -31.52
N ASP A 43 -0.03 8.90 -31.84
CA ASP A 43 1.41 9.07 -32.01
C ASP A 43 2.13 8.92 -30.66
N ILE A 44 3.22 8.14 -30.65
CA ILE A 44 4.05 7.86 -29.48
C ILE A 44 5.36 8.67 -29.48
N GLN A 45 5.72 9.33 -30.60
CA GLN A 45 7.03 9.94 -30.77
C GLN A 45 7.37 10.97 -29.70
N GLY A 46 6.38 11.79 -29.30
CA GLY A 46 6.57 12.76 -28.22
C GLY A 46 6.95 12.10 -26.88
N THR A 47 6.36 10.95 -26.56
CA THR A 47 6.68 10.17 -25.37
C THR A 47 8.08 9.56 -25.47
N LEU A 48 8.46 9.02 -26.63
CA LEU A 48 9.79 8.46 -26.84
C LEU A 48 10.89 9.51 -26.65
N ASN A 49 10.71 10.69 -27.25
CA ASN A 49 11.63 11.82 -27.10
C ASN A 49 11.76 12.26 -25.64
N ALA A 50 10.63 12.39 -24.93
CA ALA A 50 10.62 12.74 -23.52
C ALA A 50 11.35 11.70 -22.65
N VAL A 51 11.24 10.41 -22.98
CA VAL A 51 11.99 9.35 -22.29
C VAL A 51 13.50 9.46 -22.54
N ASP A 52 13.93 9.78 -23.76
CA ASP A 52 15.35 9.99 -24.06
C ASP A 52 15.93 11.21 -23.35
N GLU A 53 15.17 12.30 -23.29
CA GLU A 53 15.56 13.49 -22.52
C GLU A 53 15.64 13.18 -21.04
N PHE A 54 14.64 12.50 -20.48
CA PHE A 54 14.64 12.13 -19.08
C PHE A 54 15.78 11.18 -18.75
N ARG A 55 16.15 10.24 -19.63
CA ARG A 55 17.28 9.33 -19.42
C ARG A 55 18.60 10.09 -19.15
N LYS A 56 18.81 11.24 -19.80
CA LYS A 56 20.02 12.07 -19.62
C LYS A 56 20.14 12.66 -18.21
N ILE A 57 19.02 13.04 -17.59
CA ILE A 57 18.99 13.68 -16.27
C ILE A 57 18.55 12.73 -15.14
N GLY A 58 17.96 11.60 -15.50
CA GLY A 58 17.26 10.68 -14.60
C GLY A 58 18.16 10.01 -13.57
N THR A 59 19.46 9.90 -13.86
CA THR A 59 20.46 9.29 -12.98
C THR A 59 20.53 9.97 -11.62
N ILE A 60 20.35 11.30 -11.56
CA ILE A 60 20.33 12.06 -10.31
C ILE A 60 19.16 11.62 -9.42
N TYR A 61 17.99 11.38 -10.02
CA TYR A 61 16.81 10.91 -9.29
C TYR A 61 16.95 9.44 -8.88
N GLN A 62 17.54 8.60 -9.73
CA GLN A 62 17.85 7.20 -9.41
C GLN A 62 18.78 7.08 -8.19
N GLN A 63 19.87 7.84 -8.15
CA GLN A 63 20.80 7.85 -7.01
C GLN A 63 20.12 8.31 -5.72
N ARG A 64 19.26 9.34 -5.80
CA ARG A 64 18.47 9.79 -4.64
C ARG A 64 17.51 8.69 -4.17
N LEU A 65 16.89 7.97 -5.10
CA LEU A 65 15.99 6.85 -4.78
C LEU A 65 16.71 5.69 -4.11
N GLU A 66 17.90 5.34 -4.60
CA GLU A 66 18.76 4.32 -4.01
C GLU A 66 19.19 4.70 -2.58
N LYS A 67 19.56 5.97 -2.36
CA LYS A 67 19.86 6.48 -1.02
C LYS A 67 18.67 6.42 -0.07
N ILE A 68 17.47 6.74 -0.54
CA ILE A 68 16.23 6.57 0.24
C ILE A 68 16.01 5.09 0.53
N ALA A 69 16.24 4.23 -0.47
CA ALA A 69 16.11 2.81 -0.30
C ALA A 69 17.02 2.32 0.82
N GLU A 70 18.33 2.60 0.79
CA GLU A 70 19.30 2.20 1.83
C GLU A 70 18.81 2.44 3.26
N GLY A 71 18.21 3.62 3.55
CA GLY A 71 17.71 3.98 4.87
C GLY A 71 16.37 3.34 5.26
N GLU A 72 15.61 2.82 4.31
CA GLU A 72 14.23 2.36 4.52
C GLU A 72 14.08 0.84 4.31
N PRO A 73 13.36 0.12 5.21
CA PRO A 73 13.05 -1.30 5.00
C PRO A 73 12.07 -1.51 3.84
N ASN A 74 11.26 -0.49 3.51
CA ASN A 74 10.37 -0.45 2.36
C ASN A 74 10.21 0.99 1.86
N TRP A 75 11.06 1.38 0.90
CA TRP A 75 11.09 2.73 0.32
C TRP A 75 9.83 3.11 -0.46
N VAL A 76 9.02 2.12 -0.85
CA VAL A 76 7.80 2.31 -1.65
C VAL A 76 6.60 2.69 -0.76
N SER A 77 6.54 2.16 0.47
CA SER A 77 5.36 2.25 1.34
C SER A 77 4.97 3.68 1.74
N PRO A 78 5.90 4.55 2.18
CA PRO A 78 5.56 5.94 2.53
C PRO A 78 5.02 6.73 1.32
N VAL A 79 5.67 6.56 0.16
CA VAL A 79 5.31 7.24 -1.10
C VAL A 79 3.91 6.83 -1.56
N LYS A 80 3.61 5.53 -1.54
CA LYS A 80 2.28 5.02 -1.96
C LYS A 80 1.17 5.42 -1.00
N THR A 81 1.40 5.37 0.31
CA THR A 81 0.37 5.72 1.32
C THR A 81 -0.06 7.17 1.17
N VAL A 82 0.91 8.10 1.07
CA VAL A 82 0.60 9.53 0.95
C VAL A 82 -0.06 9.86 -0.40
N ILE A 83 0.45 9.30 -1.50
CA ILE A 83 -0.03 9.71 -2.81
C ILE A 83 -1.38 9.05 -3.15
N LEU A 84 -1.49 7.72 -2.99
CA LEU A 84 -2.63 6.97 -3.52
C LEU A 84 -3.85 7.00 -2.62
N SER A 85 -3.67 6.85 -1.30
CA SER A 85 -4.80 6.71 -0.39
C SER A 85 -5.17 8.01 0.31
N THR A 86 -4.23 8.91 0.62
CA THR A 86 -4.56 10.14 1.36
C THR A 86 -4.80 11.35 0.47
N ARG A 87 -4.11 11.45 -0.68
CA ARG A 87 -4.24 12.58 -1.62
C ARG A 87 -5.30 12.41 -2.71
N PHE A 88 -5.56 11.18 -3.20
CA PHE A 88 -6.63 10.95 -4.18
C PHE A 88 -8.00 10.74 -3.50
N ARG A 89 -8.97 11.61 -3.83
CA ARG A 89 -10.35 11.60 -3.32
C ARG A 89 -11.33 10.80 -4.20
N LYS A 90 -10.89 9.70 -4.82
CA LYS A 90 -11.78 8.85 -5.63
C LYS A 90 -12.51 7.84 -4.74
N GLN A 91 -13.78 7.57 -5.05
CA GLN A 91 -14.55 6.48 -4.45
C GLN A 91 -13.89 5.16 -4.87
N LEU A 92 -13.39 4.38 -3.91
CA LEU A 92 -12.66 3.14 -4.17
C LEU A 92 -13.63 1.97 -4.25
N GLU A 93 -13.62 1.24 -5.37
CA GLU A 93 -14.34 -0.03 -5.52
C GLU A 93 -13.55 -1.21 -4.93
N ARG A 94 -14.24 -2.31 -4.65
CA ARG A 94 -13.71 -3.46 -3.90
C ARG A 94 -12.94 -4.41 -4.82
N GLU A 95 -11.68 -4.68 -4.50
CA GLU A 95 -10.83 -5.63 -5.24
C GLU A 95 -11.11 -7.10 -4.86
N VAL A 96 -10.83 -8.04 -5.78
CA VAL A 96 -11.03 -9.49 -5.61
C VAL A 96 -9.69 -10.21 -5.78
N SER A 97 -9.35 -11.12 -4.87
CA SER A 97 -8.08 -11.86 -4.87
C SER A 97 -8.25 -13.30 -5.38
N THR A 98 -7.38 -13.74 -6.29
CA THR A 98 -7.36 -15.14 -6.78
C THR A 98 -5.93 -15.57 -7.12
N GLY A 99 -5.38 -16.55 -6.38
CA GLY A 99 -4.07 -17.15 -6.67
C GLY A 99 -3.98 -18.62 -6.28
N LYS A 100 -3.51 -19.48 -7.20
CA LYS A 100 -3.36 -20.95 -7.03
C LYS A 100 -2.07 -21.37 -6.29
N VAL A 101 -1.04 -20.53 -6.25
CA VAL A 101 0.26 -20.85 -5.64
C VAL A 101 0.43 -20.05 -4.35
N LYS A 102 0.69 -20.74 -3.23
CA LYS A 102 0.86 -20.13 -1.92
C LYS A 102 2.33 -19.77 -1.68
N VAL A 103 2.60 -18.48 -1.52
CA VAL A 103 3.92 -17.93 -1.15
C VAL A 103 3.78 -17.20 0.19
N LYS A 104 4.84 -17.14 1.02
CA LYS A 104 4.83 -16.32 2.25
C LYS A 104 4.81 -14.84 1.87
N MET A 105 3.81 -14.11 2.35
CA MET A 105 3.59 -12.69 2.03
C MET A 105 3.72 -11.81 3.26
N CYS A 106 3.89 -10.50 3.04
CA CYS A 106 3.87 -9.52 4.13
C CYS A 106 2.51 -9.50 4.84
N MET A 107 2.52 -9.62 6.17
CA MET A 107 1.30 -9.61 6.99
C MET A 107 0.92 -8.20 7.49
N GLN A 108 1.74 -7.18 7.24
CA GLN A 108 1.55 -5.82 7.79
C GLN A 108 0.22 -5.18 7.40
N GLN A 109 -0.36 -5.57 6.25
CA GLN A 109 -1.68 -5.07 5.84
C GLN A 109 -2.77 -5.50 6.80
N TYR A 110 -2.73 -6.73 7.33
CA TYR A 110 -3.76 -7.26 8.23
C TYR A 110 -3.82 -6.50 9.56
N ASP A 111 -2.68 -6.00 10.03
CA ASP A 111 -2.61 -5.15 11.24
C ASP A 111 -3.34 -3.81 11.08
N ARG A 112 -3.66 -3.41 9.85
CA ARG A 112 -4.28 -2.11 9.53
C ARG A 112 -5.70 -2.25 8.94
N ILE A 113 -6.36 -3.38 9.16
CA ILE A 113 -7.75 -3.59 8.72
C ILE A 113 -8.73 -3.21 9.82
N LEU A 114 -8.47 -3.66 11.05
CA LEU A 114 -9.35 -3.48 12.19
C LEU A 114 -8.89 -2.33 13.07
N SER A 115 -9.84 -1.68 13.76
CA SER A 115 -9.58 -0.60 14.72
C SER A 115 -8.79 0.59 14.15
N CYS A 116 -8.90 0.81 12.84
CA CYS A 116 -8.36 1.97 12.15
C CYS A 116 -9.47 2.71 11.40
N TYR A 117 -9.28 4.00 11.16
CA TYR A 117 -10.16 4.80 10.31
C TYR A 117 -9.38 5.93 9.62
N ARG A 118 -9.92 6.42 8.51
CA ARG A 118 -9.41 7.57 7.79
C ARG A 118 -10.07 8.84 8.32
N ARG A 119 -9.27 9.81 8.73
CA ARG A 119 -9.73 11.14 9.14
C ARG A 119 -9.47 12.14 8.01
N PRO A 120 -10.51 12.82 7.49
CA PRO A 120 -10.32 13.87 6.51
C PRO A 120 -9.45 15.01 7.03
N SER A 121 -8.59 15.58 6.17
CA SER A 121 -7.86 16.82 6.44
C SER A 121 -7.87 17.76 5.23
N ILE A 122 -7.42 19.00 5.44
CA ILE A 122 -7.36 20.02 4.39
C ILE A 122 -6.32 19.62 3.33
N GLU A 123 -5.11 19.28 3.76
CA GLU A 123 -3.99 18.94 2.88
C GLU A 123 -4.02 17.47 2.46
N GLU A 124 -4.04 16.56 3.44
CA GLU A 124 -4.02 15.12 3.22
C GLU A 124 -4.74 14.37 4.34
N ASP A 125 -5.50 13.36 3.97
CA ASP A 125 -6.20 12.56 4.98
C ASP A 125 -5.21 11.74 5.82
N ILE A 126 -5.57 11.47 7.07
CA ILE A 126 -4.69 10.79 8.02
C ILE A 126 -5.28 9.43 8.35
N GLN A 127 -4.48 8.37 8.22
CA GLN A 127 -4.86 7.05 8.71
C GLN A 127 -4.59 6.96 10.22
N ILE A 128 -5.66 6.85 11.01
CA ILE A 128 -5.59 6.66 12.46
C ILE A 128 -5.69 5.17 12.73
N VAL A 129 -4.71 4.61 13.45
CA VAL A 129 -4.73 3.23 13.95
C VAL A 129 -4.81 3.30 15.47
N LYS A 130 -5.84 2.70 16.07
CA LYS A 130 -5.93 2.62 17.53
C LYS A 130 -4.83 1.68 18.05
N GLU A 131 -4.21 2.05 19.17
CA GLU A 131 -3.23 1.19 19.83
C GLU A 131 -3.89 -0.12 20.27
N LYS A 132 -3.16 -1.23 20.13
CA LYS A 132 -3.58 -2.56 20.58
C LYS A 132 -3.52 -2.64 22.12
N ARG A 133 -4.46 -1.99 22.80
CA ARG A 133 -4.62 -2.08 24.26
C ARG A 133 -5.91 -2.85 24.55
N ASN A 134 -5.78 -3.99 25.24
CA ASN A 134 -6.91 -4.78 25.72
C ASN A 134 -7.49 -4.12 26.99
N ASN A 135 -7.91 -2.86 26.88
CA ASN A 135 -8.39 -2.06 28.02
C ASN A 135 -9.92 -2.12 28.18
N GLY A 136 -10.59 -3.13 27.62
CA GLY A 136 -12.05 -3.31 27.72
C GLY A 136 -12.89 -2.32 26.91
N ASN A 137 -12.28 -1.51 26.05
CA ASN A 137 -12.98 -0.61 25.12
C ASN A 137 -13.11 -1.24 23.72
N GLU A 138 -13.42 -2.54 23.69
CA GLU A 138 -13.65 -3.30 22.47
C GLU A 138 -15.11 -3.13 22.06
N HIS A 139 -15.32 -2.43 20.95
CA HIS A 139 -16.65 -2.16 20.42
C HIS A 139 -16.64 -2.14 18.90
N ILE A 140 -17.79 -2.44 18.31
CA ILE A 140 -18.06 -2.12 16.90
C ILE A 140 -19.08 -0.99 16.82
N LEU A 141 -19.01 -0.26 15.71
CA LEU A 141 -20.04 0.70 15.33
C LEU A 141 -20.99 0.01 14.36
N VAL A 142 -22.28 0.03 14.66
CA VAL A 142 -23.34 -0.43 13.76
C VAL A 142 -24.10 0.80 13.28
N MET A 143 -24.21 0.96 11.97
CA MET A 143 -24.97 2.03 11.36
C MET A 143 -26.22 1.44 10.69
N SER A 144 -27.39 1.95 11.02
CA SER A 144 -28.66 1.54 10.41
C SER A 144 -29.61 2.73 10.38
N ARG A 145 -30.23 3.00 9.22
CA ARG A 145 -31.17 4.12 9.02
C ARG A 145 -30.62 5.46 9.53
N ASP A 146 -29.40 5.79 9.11
CA ASP A 146 -28.68 7.02 9.50
C ASP A 146 -28.44 7.21 11.00
N GLN A 147 -28.62 6.15 11.80
CA GLN A 147 -28.30 6.14 13.23
C GLN A 147 -27.07 5.27 13.48
N VAL A 148 -26.22 5.69 14.41
CA VAL A 148 -25.02 4.97 14.82
C VAL A 148 -25.19 4.47 16.25
N ALA A 149 -24.98 3.17 16.45
CA ALA A 149 -24.96 2.53 17.75
C ALA A 149 -23.57 1.95 18.03
N VAL A 150 -23.12 2.06 19.28
CA VAL A 150 -21.92 1.40 19.78
C VAL A 150 -22.33 0.09 20.42
N VAL A 151 -21.79 -1.03 19.92
CA VAL A 151 -22.04 -2.36 20.50
C VAL A 151 -20.79 -2.78 21.26
N THR A 152 -20.91 -2.86 22.59
CA THR A 152 -19.91 -3.42 23.51
C THR A 152 -20.25 -4.89 23.84
N ASP A 153 -19.35 -5.62 24.48
CA ASP A 153 -19.51 -7.04 24.89
C ASP A 153 -19.53 -8.09 23.76
N LEU A 154 -18.63 -7.96 22.77
CA LEU A 154 -18.53 -8.88 21.63
C LEU A 154 -18.12 -10.32 22.00
N TYR A 155 -17.60 -10.54 23.22
CA TYR A 155 -17.07 -11.83 23.67
C TYR A 155 -17.97 -12.55 24.70
N ARG A 156 -19.21 -12.10 24.89
CA ARG A 156 -20.13 -12.77 25.82
C ARG A 156 -20.62 -14.09 25.19
N ASN A 157 -19.83 -15.15 25.36
CA ASN A 157 -20.24 -16.52 25.06
C ASN A 157 -21.54 -16.81 25.82
N ARG A 158 -22.64 -16.97 25.09
CA ARG A 158 -23.85 -17.59 25.63
C ARG A 158 -23.62 -19.10 25.63
N TYR A 159 -23.18 -19.62 26.77
CA TYR A 159 -23.44 -21.00 27.17
C TYR A 159 -24.53 -20.98 28.23
#